data_AF-A0A3B8W0V8-F1
#
_entry.id   AF-A0A3B8W0V8-F1
#
_cell.length_a   1.000
_cell.length_b   1.000
_cell.length_c   1.000
_cell.angle_alpha   90.00
_cell.angle_beta   90.00
_cell.angle_gamma   90.00
#
_symmetry.space_group_name_H-M   'P 1'
#
loop_
_entity.id
_entity.type
_entity.pdbx_description
1 polymer ?
#
loop_
_entity_poly.entity_id
_entity_poly.type
_entity_poly.pdbx_seq_one_letter_code
_entity_poly.pdbx_strand_id
1 'polypeptide(L)'
;MKKIQIIVFFLSSVCSSFGQTPEPPRLVVGIVVDQMRMEYLYRFESKFGAGGFKRLMGEGFTLANAHYNYVPTYTGPGHASIYTGATP
;
A
#
# COMPACT_ATOMS: atom_id res chain seq x y z
N MET A 1 45.83 8.20 -17.54
CA MET A 1 45.47 8.72 -16.20
C MET A 1 44.26 9.66 -16.24
N LYS A 2 44.24 10.72 -17.07
CA LYS A 2 43.12 11.68 -17.17
C LYS A 2 41.76 11.05 -17.54
N LYS A 3 41.74 10.04 -18.43
CA LYS A 3 40.51 9.33 -18.84
C LYS A 3 39.86 8.51 -17.70
N ILE A 4 40.67 7.94 -16.81
CA ILE A 4 40.19 7.18 -15.64
C ILE A 4 39.56 8.12 -14.61
N GLN A 5 40.16 9.31 -14.40
CA GLN A 5 39.60 10.31 -13.50
C GLN A 5 38.24 10.84 -13.96
N ILE A 6 38.03 10.99 -15.28
CA ILE A 6 36.74 11.42 -15.85
C ILE A 6 35.64 10.37 -15.61
N ILE A 7 35.96 9.08 -15.74
CA ILE A 7 35.00 7.98 -15.52
C ILE A 7 34.60 7.91 -14.04
N VAL A 8 35.56 8.04 -13.12
CA VAL A 8 35.30 8.04 -11.67
C VAL A 8 34.43 9.23 -11.27
N PHE A 9 34.68 10.41 -11.84
CA PHE A 9 33.89 11.61 -11.58
C PHE A 9 32.44 11.49 -12.09
N PHE A 10 32.25 10.89 -13.27
CA PHE A 10 30.92 10.64 -13.82
C PHE A 10 30.14 9.60 -13.00
N LEU A 11 30.82 8.57 -12.51
CA LEU A 11 30.22 7.53 -11.66
C LEU A 11 29.82 8.04 -10.27
N SER A 12 30.58 8.97 -9.68
CA SER A 12 30.21 9.60 -8.40
C SER A 12 29.03 10.56 -8.52
N SER A 13 28.84 11.22 -9.66
CA SER A 13 27.74 12.17 -9.86
C SER A 13 26.38 11.48 -9.99
N VAL A 14 26.33 10.21 -10.44
CA VAL A 14 25.09 9.43 -10.54
C VAL A 14 24.61 8.94 -9.16
N CYS A 15 25.52 8.76 -8.19
CA CYS A 15 25.18 8.34 -6.83
C CYS A 15 24.64 9.47 -5.94
N SER A 16 24.65 10.71 -6.39
CA SER A 16 24.02 11.83 -5.68
C SER A 16 22.52 11.89 -5.99
N SER A 17 21.83 10.78 -5.74
CA SER A 17 20.38 10.77 -5.72
C SER A 17 19.94 11.52 -4.46
N PHE A 18 19.24 12.64 -4.63
CA PHE A 18 18.56 13.32 -3.55
C PHE A 18 17.60 12.34 -2.88
N GLY A 19 17.89 11.94 -1.65
CA GLY A 19 16.93 11.24 -0.81
C GLY A 19 15.78 12.19 -0.51
N GLN A 20 14.77 12.23 -1.38
CA GLN A 20 13.50 12.86 -1.05
C GLN A 20 12.91 12.02 0.08
N THR A 21 13.02 12.50 1.31
CA THR A 21 12.14 12.07 2.39
C THR A 21 10.72 12.36 1.93
N PRO A 22 9.87 11.33 1.74
CA PRO A 22 8.48 11.57 1.37
C PRO A 22 7.86 12.44 2.46
N GLU A 23 7.31 13.58 2.08
CA GLU A 23 6.55 14.40 3.01
C GLU A 23 5.41 13.54 3.57
N PRO A 24 5.23 13.49 4.91
CA PRO A 24 4.19 12.67 5.49
C PRO A 24 2.81 13.13 5.00
N PRO A 25 1.87 12.19 4.79
CA PRO A 25 0.54 12.55 4.35
C PRO A 25 -0.14 13.43 5.40
N ARG A 26 -0.77 14.52 4.96
CA ARG A 26 -1.52 15.43 5.84
C ARG A 26 -2.81 14.84 6.38
N LEU A 27 -3.31 13.78 5.74
CA LEU A 27 -4.51 13.05 6.12
C LEU A 27 -4.34 11.58 5.75
N VAL A 28 -4.70 10.71 6.68
CA VAL A 28 -4.84 9.27 6.45
C VAL A 28 -6.29 8.90 6.72
N VAL A 29 -6.92 8.20 5.77
CA VAL A 29 -8.31 7.75 5.87
C VAL A 29 -8.33 6.23 5.94
N GLY A 30 -8.71 5.68 7.09
CA GLY A 30 -8.97 4.25 7.25
C GLY A 30 -10.42 3.93 6.88
N ILE A 31 -10.63 2.98 5.96
CA ILE A 31 -11.95 2.52 5.53
C ILE A 31 -12.05 1.02 5.78
N VAL A 32 -13.02 0.62 6.59
CA VAL A 32 -13.37 -0.79 6.80
C VAL A 32 -14.79 -0.99 6.30
N VAL A 33 -14.95 -1.83 5.27
CA VAL A 33 -16.26 -2.19 4.75
C VAL A 33 -16.68 -3.50 5.42
N ASP A 34 -17.75 -3.45 6.21
CA ASP A 34 -18.21 -4.62 6.97
C ASP A 34 -18.62 -5.78 6.03
N GLN A 35 -18.24 -7.00 6.41
CA GLN A 35 -18.40 -8.23 5.63
C GLN A 35 -17.89 -8.19 4.17
N MET A 36 -16.94 -7.31 3.84
CA MET A 36 -16.39 -7.29 2.49
C MET A 36 -15.39 -8.42 2.27
N ARG A 37 -15.71 -9.33 1.34
CA ARG A 37 -14.80 -10.38 0.90
C ARG A 37 -13.92 -9.88 -0.25
N MET A 38 -12.65 -10.31 -0.27
CA MET A 38 -11.70 -9.99 -1.34
C MET A 38 -12.25 -10.33 -2.73
N GLU A 39 -13.03 -11.41 -2.84
CA GLU A 39 -13.62 -11.84 -4.12
C GLU A 39 -14.55 -10.82 -4.77
N TYR A 40 -15.18 -9.95 -3.99
CA TYR A 40 -16.10 -8.95 -4.51
C TYR A 40 -15.39 -7.92 -5.39
N LEU A 41 -14.09 -7.69 -5.15
CA LEU A 41 -13.30 -6.72 -5.91
C LEU A 41 -13.13 -7.12 -7.38
N TYR A 42 -12.90 -8.40 -7.67
CA TYR A 42 -12.79 -8.87 -9.06
C TYR A 42 -14.13 -9.38 -9.61
N ARG A 43 -14.98 -9.99 -8.77
CA ARG A 43 -16.29 -10.52 -9.21
C ARG A 43 -17.22 -9.42 -9.75
N PHE A 44 -17.16 -8.23 -9.16
CA PHE A 44 -18.03 -7.11 -9.53
C PHE A 44 -17.26 -5.96 -10.19
N GLU A 45 -16.02 -6.17 -10.60
CA GLU A 45 -15.15 -5.14 -11.16
C GLU A 45 -15.79 -4.40 -12.34
N SER A 46 -16.48 -5.12 -13.23
CA SER A 46 -17.17 -4.54 -14.39
C SER A 46 -18.25 -3.53 -14.01
N LYS A 47 -18.76 -3.58 -12.77
CA LYS A 47 -19.78 -2.67 -12.24
C LYS A 47 -19.19 -1.46 -11.52
N PHE A 48 -17.87 -1.42 -11.27
CA PHE A 48 -17.24 -0.28 -10.59
C PHE A 48 -16.90 0.85 -11.57
N GLY A 49 -17.17 2.08 -11.12
CA GLY A 49 -16.66 3.30 -11.77
C GLY A 49 -15.16 3.49 -11.55
N ALA A 50 -14.55 4.39 -12.32
CA ALA A 50 -13.10 4.60 -12.31
C ALA A 50 -12.56 5.15 -10.98
N GLY A 51 -13.29 6.03 -10.28
CA GLY A 51 -12.79 6.75 -9.11
C GLY A 51 -12.84 6.02 -7.75
N GLY A 52 -13.32 4.78 -7.71
CA GLY A 52 -13.52 4.02 -6.46
C GLY A 52 -12.55 2.84 -6.30
N PHE A 53 -13.09 1.63 -6.09
CA PHE A 53 -12.29 0.41 -5.93
C PHE A 53 -11.30 0.16 -7.09
N LYS A 54 -11.67 0.49 -8.34
CA LYS A 54 -10.75 0.40 -9.49
C LYS A 54 -9.50 1.24 -9.32
N ARG A 55 -9.65 2.48 -8.87
CA ARG A 55 -8.51 3.35 -8.56
C ARG A 55 -7.63 2.76 -7.48
N LEU A 56 -8.24 2.29 -6.37
CA LEU A 56 -7.49 1.70 -5.26
C LEU A 56 -6.69 0.46 -5.68
N MET A 57 -7.25 -0.38 -6.56
CA MET A 57 -6.56 -1.58 -7.06
C MET A 57 -5.50 -1.28 -8.11
N GLY A 58 -5.72 -0.30 -9.00
CA GLY A 58 -4.84 0.00 -10.12
C GLY A 58 -3.71 0.98 -9.81
N GLU A 59 -3.97 1.98 -8.96
CA GLU A 59 -2.99 3.01 -8.58
C GLU A 59 -2.39 2.78 -7.19
N GLY A 60 -2.97 1.86 -6.40
CA GLY A 60 -2.55 1.55 -5.05
C GLY A 60 -1.85 0.21 -4.91
N PHE A 61 -1.89 -0.34 -3.69
CA PHE A 61 -1.36 -1.66 -3.38
C PHE A 61 -2.48 -2.56 -2.86
N THR A 62 -2.58 -3.77 -3.42
CA THR A 62 -3.61 -4.75 -3.06
C THR A 62 -2.96 -6.00 -2.47
N LEU A 63 -3.28 -6.31 -1.21
CA LEU A 63 -2.85 -7.56 -0.57
C LEU A 63 -3.95 -8.62 -0.71
N ALA A 64 -3.84 -9.48 -1.73
CA ALA A 64 -4.87 -10.47 -2.05
C ALA A 64 -4.95 -11.66 -1.08
N ASN A 65 -3.88 -11.94 -0.33
CA ASN A 65 -3.76 -13.10 0.57
C ASN A 65 -3.79 -12.71 2.06
N ALA A 66 -4.59 -11.71 2.42
CA ALA A 66 -4.76 -11.28 3.81
C ALA A 66 -5.77 -12.18 4.54
N HIS A 67 -5.40 -12.64 5.75
CA HIS A 67 -6.23 -13.52 6.57
C HIS A 67 -6.26 -13.04 8.02
N TYR A 68 -7.39 -13.26 8.70
CA TYR A 68 -7.45 -13.13 10.16
C TYR A 68 -6.64 -14.25 10.80
N ASN A 69 -5.79 -13.89 11.76
CA ASN A 69 -4.96 -14.83 12.53
C ASN A 69 -5.60 -15.17 13.90
N TYR A 70 -6.90 -14.93 14.06
CA TYR A 70 -7.65 -15.14 15.30
C TYR A 70 -9.08 -15.61 15.04
N VAL A 71 -9.74 -16.02 16.12
CA VAL A 71 -11.15 -16.39 16.19
C VAL A 71 -11.75 -15.76 17.46
N PRO A 72 -13.01 -15.26 17.47
CA PRO A 72 -13.98 -15.22 16.37
C PRO A 72 -13.79 -14.04 15.40
N THR A 73 -14.16 -14.24 14.13
CA THR A 73 -14.12 -13.20 13.09
C THR A 73 -15.37 -12.33 13.11
N TYR A 74 -15.55 -11.58 14.20
CA TYR A 74 -16.65 -10.62 14.39
C TYR A 74 -16.21 -9.17 14.21
N THR A 75 -17.18 -8.27 14.01
CA THR A 75 -16.96 -6.85 13.73
C THR A 75 -16.08 -6.16 14.79
N GLY A 76 -16.37 -6.36 16.08
CA GLY A 76 -15.61 -5.75 17.18
C GLY A 76 -14.12 -6.13 17.22
N PRO A 77 -13.80 -7.45 17.37
CA PRO A 77 -12.44 -7.97 17.26
C PRO A 77 -11.73 -7.51 15.96
N GLY A 78 -12.45 -7.54 14.84
CA GLY A 78 -12.04 -7.03 13.53
C GLY A 78 -11.46 -5.62 13.58
N HIS A 79 -12.27 -4.67 14.04
CA HIS A 79 -11.89 -3.26 14.09
C HIS A 79 -10.76 -3.02 15.08
N ALA A 80 -10.79 -3.66 16.25
CA ALA A 80 -9.73 -3.51 17.24
C ALA A 80 -8.37 -3.94 16.69
N SER A 81 -8.27 -5.10 16.04
CA SER A 81 -7.01 -5.59 15.48
C SER A 81 -6.45 -4.74 14.34
N ILE A 82 -7.30 -4.22 13.44
CA ILE A 82 -6.86 -3.41 12.30
C ILE A 82 -6.12 -2.14 12.76
N TYR A 83 -6.60 -1.49 13.82
CA TYR A 83 -6.06 -0.20 14.27
C TYR A 83 -5.01 -0.32 15.39
N THR A 84 -4.93 -1.46 16.08
CA THR A 84 -3.94 -1.67 17.15
C THR A 84 -2.77 -2.55 16.76
N GLY A 85 -2.92 -3.39 15.71
CA GLY A 85 -1.94 -4.42 15.37
C GLY A 85 -1.87 -5.58 16.38
N ALA A 86 -2.76 -5.63 17.37
CA ALA A 86 -2.83 -6.69 18.36
C ALA A 86 -3.92 -7.72 18.01
N THR A 87 -3.72 -8.97 18.44
CA THR A 87 -4.77 -9.98 18.41
C THR A 87 -5.85 -9.65 19.46
N PRO A 88 -7.13 -9.95 19.19
CA PRO A 88 -8.23 -9.72 20.12
C PRO A 88 -8.13 -10.55 21.41
#